data_AF-A0AA50E557-F1
#
_entry.id   AF-A0AA50E557-F1
#
_cell.length_a   1.000
_cell.length_b   1.000
_cell.length_c   1.000
_cell.angle_alpha   90.00
_cell.angle_beta   90.00
_cell.angle_gamma   90.00
#
_symmetry.space_group_name_H-M   'P 1'
#
loop_
_entity.id
_entity.type
_entity.pdbx_description
1 polymer ?
#
loop_
_entity_poly.entity_id
_entity_poly.type
_entity_poly.pdbx_seq_one_letter_code
_entity_poly.pdbx_strand_id
1 'polypeptide(L)'
;MKMITTLIVLLTLSPIVWGEGIEPASAQASCQATVDAVAREIRKKGTTVSIHLFMESSWREKRGQDYLGNVKRVNAVEFYLNIRDEYIQPESIVASNILNSNVLMKSYANRIFTNCAGTGYVGFGMYRTSWGEDFGMTDDGILTYYKCSENSAEILNKISGLSGPGMDGYCAYVVPNF
;
A
#
# COMPACT_ATOMS: atom_id res chain seq x y z
N MET A 1 -33.33 54.48 -56.04
CA MET A 1 -34.26 53.41 -55.59
C MET A 1 -33.46 52.11 -55.54
N LYS A 2 -33.46 51.40 -54.40
CA LYS A 2 -32.80 50.10 -54.10
C LYS A 2 -31.26 50.13 -54.08
N MET A 3 -30.56 49.43 -53.20
CA MET A 3 -30.84 48.67 -51.97
C MET A 3 -29.46 48.51 -51.32
N ILE A 4 -29.31 48.86 -50.04
CA ILE A 4 -28.11 48.56 -49.26
C ILE A 4 -28.24 47.09 -48.85
N THR A 5 -27.43 46.22 -49.45
CA THR A 5 -27.33 44.81 -49.03
C THR A 5 -26.27 44.72 -47.95
N THR A 6 -26.72 44.69 -46.70
CA THR A 6 -25.89 44.42 -45.52
C THR A 6 -25.37 42.99 -45.56
N LEU A 7 -24.05 42.83 -45.60
CA LEU A 7 -23.36 41.54 -45.50
C LEU A 7 -23.21 41.18 -44.01
N ILE A 8 -23.95 40.17 -43.54
CA ILE A 8 -23.81 39.62 -42.19
C ILE A 8 -22.69 38.58 -42.22
N VAL A 9 -21.54 38.90 -41.60
CA VAL A 9 -20.45 37.95 -41.37
C VAL A 9 -20.76 37.18 -40.07
N LEU A 10 -21.20 35.93 -40.22
CA LEU A 10 -21.34 34.98 -39.11
C LEU A 10 -19.97 34.43 -38.73
N LEU A 11 -19.34 35.02 -37.72
CA LEU A 11 -18.20 34.45 -37.01
C LEU A 11 -18.69 33.30 -36.13
N THR A 12 -18.66 32.07 -36.64
CA THR A 12 -18.83 30.88 -35.80
C THR A 12 -17.57 30.68 -34.97
N LEU A 13 -17.62 31.09 -33.70
CA LEU A 13 -16.69 30.66 -32.67
C LEU A 13 -16.90 29.16 -32.45
N SER A 14 -16.15 28.32 -33.18
CA SER A 14 -15.97 26.94 -32.79
C SER A 14 -15.29 26.94 -31.42
N PRO A 15 -15.87 26.39 -30.35
CA PRO A 15 -15.09 26.13 -29.16
C PRO A 15 -14.01 25.14 -29.56
N ILE A 16 -12.76 25.60 -29.46
CA ILE A 16 -11.58 24.74 -29.42
C ILE A 16 -11.90 23.74 -28.31
N VAL A 17 -12.16 22.49 -28.70
CA VAL A 17 -12.25 21.38 -27.76
C VAL A 17 -10.83 21.20 -27.25
N TRP A 18 -10.53 21.87 -26.13
CA TRP A 18 -9.33 21.62 -25.37
C TRP A 18 -9.39 20.15 -24.99
N GLY A 19 -8.40 19.41 -25.49
CA GLY A 19 -8.29 17.98 -25.34
C GLY A 19 -8.56 17.58 -23.90
N GLU A 20 -9.37 16.53 -23.80
CA GLU A 20 -9.60 15.69 -22.64
C GLU A 20 -8.49 15.85 -21.61
N GLY A 21 -8.78 16.62 -20.57
CA GLY A 21 -7.99 16.56 -19.34
C GLY A 21 -8.02 15.12 -18.89
N ILE A 22 -6.88 14.45 -18.97
CA ILE A 22 -6.67 13.20 -18.25
C ILE A 22 -6.74 13.60 -16.78
N GLU A 23 -7.92 13.55 -16.17
CA GLU A 23 -8.03 13.56 -14.72
C GLU A 23 -7.17 12.40 -14.22
N PRO A 24 -6.21 12.63 -13.30
CA PRO A 24 -5.49 11.50 -12.73
C PRO A 24 -6.56 10.65 -12.05
N ALA A 25 -6.64 9.39 -12.46
CA ALA A 25 -7.53 8.37 -11.92
C ALA A 25 -7.73 8.61 -10.41
N SER A 26 -8.94 9.03 -10.03
CA SER A 26 -9.25 9.53 -8.68
C SER A 26 -8.86 8.55 -7.56
N ALA A 27 -8.81 7.25 -7.87
CA ALA A 27 -8.36 6.17 -6.99
C ALA A 27 -6.84 6.13 -6.72
N GLN A 28 -6.01 6.61 -7.65
CA GLN A 28 -4.55 6.63 -7.47
C GLN A 28 -4.12 7.86 -6.66
N ALA A 29 -4.77 9.01 -6.88
CA ALA A 29 -4.59 10.20 -6.06
C ALA A 29 -5.05 9.99 -4.60
N SER A 30 -6.16 9.26 -4.38
CA SER A 30 -6.65 8.92 -3.03
C SER A 30 -5.71 7.97 -2.29
N CYS A 31 -5.04 7.06 -3.00
CA CYS A 31 -4.11 6.14 -2.39
C CYS A 31 -2.86 6.84 -1.86
N GLN A 32 -2.22 7.70 -2.67
CA GLN A 32 -1.05 8.45 -2.24
C GLN A 32 -1.37 9.33 -1.02
N ALA A 33 -2.50 10.04 -1.03
CA ALA A 33 -2.94 10.86 0.09
C ALA A 33 -3.12 10.04 1.38
N THR A 34 -3.63 8.80 1.27
CA THR A 34 -3.80 7.88 2.40
C THR A 34 -2.45 7.40 2.94
N VAL A 35 -1.55 6.97 2.06
CA VAL A 35 -0.20 6.53 2.42
C VAL A 35 0.57 7.66 3.11
N ASP A 36 0.49 8.88 2.57
CA ASP A 36 1.12 10.06 3.16
C ASP A 36 0.50 10.42 4.52
N ALA A 37 -0.81 10.25 4.69
CA ALA A 37 -1.47 10.48 5.97
C ALA A 37 -0.99 9.50 7.05
N VAL A 38 -0.91 8.21 6.73
CA VAL A 38 -0.32 7.18 7.61
C VAL A 38 1.13 7.55 7.97
N ALA A 39 1.94 7.90 6.98
CA ALA A 39 3.33 8.28 7.22
C ALA A 39 3.45 9.53 8.11
N ARG A 40 2.59 10.55 7.92
CA ARG A 40 2.56 11.74 8.80
C ARG A 40 2.18 11.37 10.22
N GLU A 41 1.24 10.47 10.45
CA GLU A 41 0.87 10.01 11.79
C GLU A 41 2.00 9.24 12.48
N ILE A 42 2.72 8.38 11.75
CA ILE A 42 3.93 7.69 12.25
C ILE A 42 4.99 8.73 12.63
N ARG A 43 5.26 9.71 11.76
CA ARG A 43 6.23 10.79 12.04
C ARG A 43 5.85 11.62 13.26
N LYS A 44 4.56 11.93 13.43
CA LYS A 44 4.04 12.67 14.60
C LYS A 44 4.24 11.93 15.93
N LYS A 45 4.47 10.61 15.91
CA LYS A 45 4.80 9.84 17.13
C LYS A 45 6.26 10.00 17.55
N GLY A 46 7.12 10.63 16.73
CA GLY A 46 8.52 10.91 17.06
C GLY A 46 9.51 9.92 16.45
N THR A 47 9.22 9.37 15.27
CA THR A 47 10.17 8.55 14.51
C THR A 47 10.23 8.99 13.06
N THR A 48 11.25 8.54 12.33
CA THR A 48 11.39 8.77 10.89
C THR A 48 10.81 7.60 10.11
N VAL A 49 10.35 7.85 8.88
CA VAL A 49 9.77 6.80 8.02
C VAL A 49 10.13 7.03 6.55
N SER A 50 10.63 5.97 5.91
CA SER A 50 10.72 5.82 4.45
C SER A 50 9.52 5.01 3.96
N ILE A 51 9.02 5.34 2.77
CA ILE A 51 7.88 4.68 2.13
C ILE A 51 8.36 4.12 0.82
N HIS A 52 8.22 2.81 0.61
CA HIS A 52 8.46 2.20 -0.69
C HIS A 52 7.13 1.77 -1.30
N LEU A 53 6.89 2.23 -2.53
CA LEU A 53 5.71 1.88 -3.31
C LEU A 53 6.15 0.98 -4.46
N PHE A 54 5.53 -0.18 -4.57
CA PHE A 54 5.83 -1.12 -5.65
C PHE A 54 4.57 -1.38 -6.45
N MET A 55 4.68 -1.18 -7.76
CA MET A 55 3.59 -1.34 -8.71
C MET A 55 3.85 -2.54 -9.62
N GLU A 56 2.79 -3.33 -9.83
CA GLU A 56 2.53 -4.40 -10.82
C GLU A 56 3.62 -5.38 -11.28
N SER A 57 4.90 -5.05 -11.37
CA SER A 57 5.91 -5.87 -12.05
C SER A 57 7.08 -6.30 -11.16
N SER A 58 7.63 -5.41 -10.32
CA SER A 58 8.83 -5.73 -9.52
C SER A 58 8.56 -6.60 -8.29
N TRP A 59 7.29 -6.73 -7.89
CA TRP A 59 6.87 -7.38 -6.63
C TRP A 59 6.07 -8.67 -6.81
N ARG A 60 5.68 -8.99 -8.06
CA ARG A 60 4.97 -10.24 -8.39
C ARG A 60 5.72 -11.45 -7.82
N GLU A 61 7.05 -11.43 -7.95
CA GLU A 61 7.95 -12.51 -7.56
C GLU A 61 8.30 -12.57 -6.06
N LYS A 62 7.83 -11.63 -5.22
CA LYS A 62 8.35 -11.54 -3.83
C LYS A 62 7.37 -11.84 -2.69
N ARG A 63 6.21 -11.19 -2.52
CA ARG A 63 5.28 -11.62 -1.43
C ARG A 63 3.76 -11.42 -1.61
N GLY A 64 3.29 -10.76 -2.67
CA GLY A 64 1.85 -10.44 -2.81
C GLY A 64 1.07 -11.35 -3.77
N GLN A 65 1.64 -11.66 -4.94
CA GLN A 65 0.92 -12.36 -6.00
C GLN A 65 1.03 -13.88 -5.91
N ASP A 66 2.24 -14.41 -5.65
CA ASP A 66 2.43 -15.87 -5.59
C ASP A 66 1.78 -16.51 -4.34
N TYR A 67 1.61 -15.76 -3.25
CA TYR A 67 1.03 -16.31 -2.02
C TYR A 67 -0.49 -16.14 -1.94
N LEU A 68 -1.03 -14.96 -2.27
CA LEU A 68 -2.49 -14.71 -2.18
C LEU A 68 -3.24 -15.00 -3.48
N GLY A 69 -2.55 -15.18 -4.61
CA GLY A 69 -3.19 -15.42 -5.91
C GLY A 69 -3.95 -14.21 -6.46
N ASN A 70 -3.67 -13.00 -5.97
CA ASN A 70 -4.36 -11.78 -6.38
C ASN A 70 -4.07 -11.40 -7.85
N VAL A 71 -5.12 -11.05 -8.60
CA VAL A 71 -5.00 -10.50 -9.96
C VAL A 71 -5.44 -9.05 -10.04
N LYS A 72 -6.22 -8.54 -9.07
CA LYS A 72 -6.66 -7.13 -9.00
C LYS A 72 -5.82 -6.32 -8.02
N ARG A 73 -5.48 -6.91 -6.87
CA ARG A 73 -4.70 -6.28 -5.79
C ARG A 73 -3.23 -6.62 -5.91
N VAL A 74 -2.55 -5.93 -6.81
CA VAL A 74 -1.19 -6.25 -7.28
C VAL A 74 -0.11 -5.27 -6.79
N ASN A 75 -0.50 -4.18 -6.12
CA ASN A 75 0.42 -3.19 -5.58
C ASN A 75 0.81 -3.50 -4.12
N ALA A 76 1.97 -2.99 -3.72
CA ALA A 76 2.52 -3.12 -2.37
C ALA A 76 2.96 -1.76 -1.81
N VAL A 77 2.77 -1.59 -0.50
CA VAL A 77 3.24 -0.42 0.26
C VAL A 77 4.08 -0.90 1.45
N GLU A 78 5.31 -0.43 1.57
CA GLU A 78 6.16 -0.72 2.72
C GLU A 78 6.54 0.55 3.46
N PHE A 79 6.48 0.49 4.79
CA PHE A 79 6.96 1.54 5.67
C PHE A 79 8.20 1.04 6.42
N TYR A 80 9.32 1.72 6.27
CA TYR A 80 10.54 1.47 7.05
C TYR A 80 10.73 2.57 8.08
N LEU A 81 10.67 2.21 9.36
CA LEU A 81 10.80 3.14 10.48
C LEU A 81 12.24 3.24 10.97
N ASN A 82 12.56 4.37 11.63
CA ASN A 82 13.89 4.68 12.17
C ASN A 82 14.99 4.64 11.10
N ILE A 83 14.85 5.44 10.05
CA ILE A 83 15.82 5.49 8.93
C ILE A 83 17.13 6.18 9.30
N ARG A 84 17.24 6.74 10.50
CA ARG A 84 18.49 7.24 11.06
C ARG A 84 19.22 6.05 11.66
N ASP A 85 20.43 5.78 11.17
CA ASP A 85 21.30 4.61 11.45
C ASP A 85 21.81 4.51 12.90
N GLU A 86 21.01 4.93 13.89
CA GLU A 86 21.42 5.06 15.27
C GLU A 86 20.54 4.17 16.16
N TYR A 87 21.08 2.98 16.46
CA TYR A 87 20.40 1.91 17.19
C TYR A 87 19.96 2.31 18.61
N ILE A 88 20.54 3.38 19.16
CA ILE A 88 20.36 3.85 20.54
C ILE A 88 19.90 5.31 20.55
N GLN A 89 18.79 5.60 19.86
CA GLN A 89 18.10 6.88 19.98
C GLN A 89 16.65 6.69 20.45
N PRO A 90 16.04 7.70 21.09
CA PRO A 90 14.62 7.69 21.41
C PRO A 90 13.72 7.35 20.20
N GLU A 91 14.10 7.76 18.99
CA GLU A 91 13.38 7.44 17.74
C GLU A 91 13.32 5.93 17.44
N SER A 92 14.37 5.17 17.83
CA SER A 92 14.44 3.71 17.72
C SER A 92 13.48 3.03 18.70
N ILE A 93 13.37 3.56 19.93
CA ILE A 93 12.39 3.10 20.93
C ILE A 93 10.97 3.37 20.45
N VAL A 94 10.70 4.56 19.92
CA VAL A 94 9.39 4.92 19.37
C VAL A 94 9.02 4.03 18.18
N ALA A 95 9.96 3.83 17.25
CA ALA A 95 9.76 2.91 16.13
C ALA A 95 9.41 1.51 16.65
N SER A 96 10.23 0.97 17.57
CA SER A 96 10.01 -0.34 18.19
C SER A 96 8.63 -0.43 18.87
N ASN A 97 8.17 0.62 19.54
CA ASN A 97 6.84 0.62 20.18
C ASN A 97 5.69 0.60 19.16
N ILE A 98 5.82 1.32 18.05
CA ILE A 98 4.83 1.28 16.95
C ILE A 98 4.80 -0.12 16.34
N LEU A 99 6.00 -0.66 16.09
CA LEU A 99 6.26 -1.94 15.46
C LEU A 99 5.85 -3.13 16.33
N ASN A 100 5.90 -3.01 17.66
CA ASN A 100 5.35 -4.02 18.58
C ASN A 100 3.83 -3.87 18.81
N SER A 101 3.15 -2.94 18.13
CA SER A 101 1.70 -2.73 18.28
C SER A 101 0.93 -3.28 17.08
N ASN A 102 0.57 -4.57 17.15
CA ASN A 102 -0.23 -5.23 16.10
C ASN A 102 -1.55 -4.47 15.82
N VAL A 103 -2.24 -4.00 16.86
CA VAL A 103 -3.49 -3.21 16.72
C VAL A 103 -3.27 -1.94 15.90
N LEU A 104 -2.18 -1.21 16.15
CA LEU A 104 -1.88 0.02 15.44
C LEU A 104 -1.52 -0.24 13.97
N MET A 105 -0.63 -1.21 13.72
CA MET A 105 -0.23 -1.57 12.35
C MET A 105 -1.41 -2.10 11.55
N LYS A 106 -2.26 -2.95 12.14
CA LYS A 106 -3.52 -3.42 11.52
C LYS A 106 -4.41 -2.24 11.12
N SER A 107 -4.57 -1.26 12.00
CA SER A 107 -5.38 -0.06 11.71
C SER A 107 -4.85 0.71 10.50
N TYR A 108 -3.53 0.89 10.43
CA TYR A 108 -2.88 1.53 9.29
C TYR A 108 -3.02 0.72 8.00
N ALA A 109 -2.76 -0.59 8.04
CA ALA A 109 -2.92 -1.48 6.90
C ALA A 109 -4.36 -1.45 6.36
N ASN A 110 -5.36 -1.60 7.24
CA ASN A 110 -6.78 -1.54 6.87
C ASN A 110 -7.15 -0.23 6.17
N ARG A 111 -6.68 0.90 6.71
CA ARG A 111 -6.93 2.21 6.10
C ARG A 111 -6.34 2.29 4.69
N ILE A 112 -5.14 1.74 4.48
CA ILE A 112 -4.51 1.69 3.15
C ILE A 112 -5.32 0.78 2.23
N PHE A 113 -5.60 -0.47 2.61
CA PHE A 113 -6.35 -1.40 1.75
C PHE A 113 -7.74 -0.90 1.33
N THR A 114 -8.39 -0.13 2.21
CA THR A 114 -9.72 0.46 1.95
C THR A 114 -9.65 1.58 0.92
N ASN A 115 -8.59 2.42 0.96
CA ASN A 115 -8.48 3.61 0.12
C ASN A 115 -7.54 3.43 -1.08
N CYS A 116 -6.81 2.31 -1.14
CA CYS A 116 -5.92 1.89 -2.21
C CYS A 116 -6.41 0.56 -2.78
N ALA A 117 -7.43 0.61 -3.65
CA ALA A 117 -8.10 -0.60 -4.16
C ALA A 117 -7.15 -1.59 -4.86
N GLY A 118 -6.09 -1.12 -5.50
CA GLY A 118 -5.08 -1.96 -6.14
C GLY A 118 -4.03 -2.55 -5.20
N THR A 119 -4.04 -2.23 -3.90
CA THR A 119 -3.03 -2.70 -2.94
C THR A 119 -3.45 -4.05 -2.35
N GLY A 120 -2.57 -5.04 -2.48
CA GLY A 120 -2.72 -6.38 -1.92
C GLY A 120 -1.78 -6.69 -0.76
N TYR A 121 -0.77 -5.84 -0.56
CA TYR A 121 0.23 -6.00 0.49
C TYR A 121 0.57 -4.68 1.18
N VAL A 122 0.69 -4.72 2.51
CA VAL A 122 1.22 -3.62 3.32
C VAL A 122 2.21 -4.19 4.35
N GLY A 123 3.45 -3.71 4.33
CA GLY A 123 4.50 -4.12 5.27
C GLY A 123 4.97 -2.97 6.17
N PHE A 124 5.31 -3.29 7.42
CA PHE A 124 5.95 -2.37 8.37
C PHE A 124 7.23 -2.99 8.88
N GLY A 125 8.37 -2.36 8.60
CA GLY A 125 9.69 -2.87 8.98
C GLY A 125 10.50 -1.85 9.78
N MET A 126 11.46 -2.36 10.54
CA MET A 126 12.53 -1.53 11.09
C MET A 126 13.64 -1.42 10.03
N TYR A 127 14.05 -0.19 9.71
CA TYR A 127 15.05 0.06 8.67
C TYR A 127 16.34 -0.74 8.92
N ARG A 128 16.86 -1.37 7.86
CA ARG A 128 18.08 -2.22 7.87
C ARG A 128 18.06 -3.41 8.84
N THR A 129 16.88 -3.89 9.21
CA THR A 129 16.75 -5.14 9.95
C THR A 129 15.84 -6.11 9.20
N SER A 130 15.86 -7.38 9.59
CA SER A 130 14.88 -8.38 9.13
C SER A 130 13.54 -8.29 9.87
N TRP A 131 13.45 -7.47 10.92
CA TRP A 131 12.22 -7.34 11.70
C TRP A 131 11.17 -6.55 10.92
N GLY A 132 9.98 -7.14 10.79
CA GLY A 132 8.83 -6.51 10.16
C GLY A 132 7.56 -7.32 10.32
N GLU A 133 6.45 -6.68 10.00
CA GLU A 133 5.10 -7.22 10.11
C GLU A 133 4.35 -6.96 8.81
N ASP A 134 3.78 -8.02 8.26
CA ASP A 134 3.32 -8.09 6.88
C ASP A 134 1.81 -8.42 6.85
N PHE A 135 1.05 -7.56 6.17
CA PHE A 135 -0.39 -7.68 6.02
C PHE A 135 -0.75 -7.90 4.54
N GLY A 136 -1.75 -8.73 4.31
CA GLY A 136 -2.26 -9.04 2.98
C GLY A 136 -3.75 -8.75 2.86
N MET A 137 -4.22 -8.46 1.66
CA MET A 137 -5.65 -8.31 1.34
C MET A 137 -5.96 -9.09 0.06
N THR A 138 -6.86 -10.05 0.13
CA THR A 138 -7.29 -10.79 -1.07
C THR A 138 -8.12 -9.90 -2.00
N ASP A 139 -8.23 -10.27 -3.28
CA ASP A 139 -9.10 -9.58 -4.24
C ASP A 139 -10.57 -9.45 -3.76
N ASP A 140 -11.04 -10.43 -2.97
CA ASP A 140 -12.37 -10.44 -2.35
C ASP A 140 -12.46 -9.61 -1.06
N GLY A 141 -11.36 -8.95 -0.66
CA GLY A 141 -11.32 -8.04 0.50
C GLY A 141 -11.13 -8.73 1.85
N ILE A 142 -10.53 -9.93 1.88
CA ILE A 142 -10.21 -10.63 3.13
C ILE A 142 -8.84 -10.16 3.63
N LEU A 143 -8.80 -9.56 4.82
CA LEU A 143 -7.57 -9.20 5.51
C LEU A 143 -6.85 -10.44 6.03
N THR A 144 -5.55 -10.51 5.78
CA THR A 144 -4.68 -11.61 6.18
C THR A 144 -3.37 -11.13 6.77
N TYR A 145 -2.70 -12.03 7.48
CA TYR A 145 -1.45 -11.80 8.19
C TYR A 145 -0.42 -12.78 7.71
N TYR A 146 0.78 -12.30 7.42
CA TYR A 146 1.90 -13.18 7.17
C TYR A 146 2.38 -13.76 8.49
N LYS A 147 2.26 -15.09 8.64
CA LYS A 147 2.66 -15.79 9.86
C LYS A 147 3.75 -16.80 9.51
N CYS A 148 4.84 -16.75 10.26
CA CYS A 148 5.92 -17.73 10.20
C CYS A 148 5.96 -18.60 11.47
N SER A 149 6.37 -19.86 11.33
CA SER A 149 6.71 -20.76 12.44
C SER A 149 7.71 -21.82 11.97
N GLU A 150 8.62 -22.23 12.84
CA GLU A 150 9.49 -23.40 12.62
C GLU A 150 8.67 -24.69 12.42
N ASN A 151 7.46 -24.72 12.95
CA ASN A 151 6.53 -25.84 12.82
C ASN A 151 5.32 -25.46 11.94
N SER A 152 5.29 -25.97 10.71
CA SER A 152 4.18 -25.72 9.77
C SER A 152 2.79 -26.08 10.32
N ALA A 153 2.69 -26.98 11.31
CA ALA A 153 1.43 -27.34 11.95
C ALA A 153 0.82 -26.20 12.79
N GLU A 154 1.62 -25.23 13.24
CA GLU A 154 1.16 -24.06 14.00
C GLU A 154 0.59 -22.95 13.11
N ILE A 155 0.70 -23.11 11.79
CA ILE A 155 0.19 -22.19 10.78
C ILE A 155 -1.21 -22.66 10.36
N LEU A 156 -2.16 -22.36 11.26
CA LEU A 156 -3.58 -22.63 11.07
C LEU A 156 -4.24 -21.54 10.21
N ASN A 157 -5.37 -21.88 9.57
CA ASN A 157 -6.17 -20.98 8.72
C ASN A 157 -5.39 -20.29 7.60
N LYS A 158 -4.36 -20.97 7.07
CA LYS A 158 -3.63 -20.51 5.89
C LYS A 158 -4.57 -20.43 4.68
N ILE A 159 -4.45 -19.35 3.93
CA ILE A 159 -5.11 -19.17 2.64
C ILE A 159 -4.10 -19.15 1.48
N SER A 160 -2.82 -19.03 1.79
CA SER A 160 -1.73 -19.20 0.83
C SER A 160 -1.08 -20.57 0.94
N GLY A 161 -0.29 -20.93 -0.07
CA GLY A 161 0.72 -21.97 0.08
C GLY A 161 1.74 -21.63 1.18
N LEU A 162 2.43 -22.66 1.68
CA LEU A 162 3.57 -22.48 2.59
C LEU A 162 4.80 -22.10 1.77
N SER A 163 5.46 -21.00 2.11
CA SER A 163 6.85 -20.80 1.72
C SER A 163 7.71 -21.77 2.53
N GLY A 164 8.59 -22.51 1.85
CA GLY A 164 9.53 -23.46 2.45
C GLY A 164 10.48 -22.78 3.46
N PRO A 165 11.21 -23.57 4.28
CA PRO A 165 11.85 -23.06 5.47
C PRO A 165 12.97 -22.07 5.11
N GLY A 166 12.66 -20.78 5.19
CA GLY A 166 13.65 -19.71 5.21
C GLY A 166 14.30 -19.62 6.59
N MET A 167 14.99 -18.52 6.88
CA MET A 167 15.54 -18.27 8.23
C MET A 167 14.44 -18.24 9.32
N ASP A 168 13.21 -17.90 8.94
CA ASP A 168 12.07 -17.76 9.85
C ASP A 168 11.15 -19.00 9.88
N GLY A 169 11.58 -20.11 9.26
CA GLY A 169 10.78 -21.33 9.14
C GLY A 169 9.75 -21.30 8.02
N TYR A 170 8.64 -22.01 8.21
CA TYR A 170 7.53 -22.04 7.26
C TYR A 170 6.71 -20.77 7.41
N CYS A 171 6.25 -20.17 6.31
CA CYS A 171 5.38 -19.01 6.39
C CYS A 171 4.18 -19.11 5.44
N ALA A 172 3.07 -18.47 5.82
CA ALA A 172 1.91 -18.30 4.97
C ALA A 172 1.08 -17.09 5.40
N TYR A 173 0.24 -16.59 4.50
CA TYR A 173 -0.86 -15.71 4.86
C TYR A 173 -1.98 -16.51 5.50
N VAL A 174 -2.38 -16.06 6.69
CA VAL A 174 -3.47 -16.65 7.47
C VAL A 174 -4.61 -15.65 7.66
N VAL A 175 -5.83 -16.16 7.77
CA VAL A 175 -6.96 -15.38 8.27
C VAL A 175 -6.91 -15.42 9.80
N PRO A 176 -6.98 -14.27 10.50
CA PRO A 176 -6.94 -14.25 11.95
C PRO A 176 -8.19 -14.93 12.52
N ASN A 177 -8.01 -15.90 13.43
CA ASN A 177 -9.09 -16.37 14.30
C ASN A 177 -9.12 -15.47 15.53
N PHE A 178 -10.17 -14.66 15.65
CA PHE A 178 -10.51 -13.99 16.90
C PHE A 178 -11.51 -14.83 17.68
#